data_AF-A0A2J6I3B3-F1
#
_entry.id   AF-A0A2J6I3B3-F1
#
_cell.length_a   1.000
_cell.length_b   1.000
_cell.length_c   1.000
_cell.angle_alpha   90.00
_cell.angle_beta   90.00
_cell.angle_gamma   90.00
#
_symmetry.space_group_name_H-M   'P 1'
#
loop_
_entity.id
_entity.type
_entity.pdbx_description
1 polymer ?
#
loop_
_entity_poly.entity_id
_entity_poly.type
_entity_poly.pdbx_seq_one_letter_code
_entity_poly.pdbx_strand_id
1 'polypeptide(L)'
;MINLIIVILLLFLSPDKDIDEGLQNFELKSGKISYKIEGRKTGSQIILFDDFGSSYYEYNCTKILGKEKIISIRIIVNDTLIILNPQTGFATKSIIKNNNIKNKSILITPELLNLMKYIKTGNEVVSGVLCEKYSSEGGELCIWNNLILKSEVNVMNTKTKIESTELLTGILIPKSKFKIPNNYKIINK
;
A
#
# COMPACT_ATOMS: atom_id res chain seq x y z
N MET A 1 -21.51 -7.21 6.89
CA MET A 1 -20.26 -7.87 7.31
C MET A 1 -19.28 -7.72 6.14
N ILE A 2 -18.42 -6.70 6.17
CA ILE A 2 -17.44 -6.47 5.08
C ILE A 2 -16.44 -7.63 5.14
N ASN A 3 -16.28 -8.35 4.03
CA ASN A 3 -15.38 -9.48 3.95
C ASN A 3 -13.94 -8.97 4.08
N LEU A 4 -13.20 -9.38 5.12
CA LEU A 4 -11.92 -8.78 5.50
C LEU A 4 -10.80 -9.00 4.46
N ILE A 5 -10.98 -9.97 3.56
CA ILE A 5 -10.16 -10.15 2.34
C ILE A 5 -10.24 -8.90 1.43
N ILE A 6 -11.40 -8.24 1.41
CA ILE A 6 -11.60 -6.97 0.71
C ILE A 6 -10.72 -5.90 1.35
N VAL A 7 -10.44 -5.91 2.65
CA VAL A 7 -9.56 -4.92 3.32
C VAL A 7 -8.12 -5.03 2.82
N ILE A 8 -7.55 -6.24 2.74
CA ILE A 8 -6.20 -6.44 2.18
C ILE A 8 -6.15 -5.97 0.72
N LEU A 9 -7.17 -6.29 -0.08
CA LEU A 9 -7.25 -5.85 -1.47
C LEU A 9 -7.41 -4.32 -1.59
N LEU A 10 -8.17 -3.69 -0.68
CA LEU A 10 -8.40 -2.25 -0.63
C LEU A 10 -7.15 -1.47 -0.19
N LEU A 11 -6.23 -2.07 0.58
CA LEU A 11 -4.91 -1.49 0.86
C LEU A 11 -4.09 -1.26 -0.41
N PHE A 12 -4.37 -2.00 -1.50
CA PHE A 12 -3.62 -1.91 -2.75
C PHE A 12 -4.39 -1.27 -3.92
N LEU A 13 -5.73 -1.16 -3.88
CA LEU A 13 -6.54 -0.88 -5.08
C LEU A 13 -7.55 0.28 -5.01
N SER A 14 -7.57 1.11 -3.96
CA SER A 14 -8.68 2.07 -3.75
C SER A 14 -8.40 3.48 -4.30
N PRO A 15 -9.26 4.05 -5.18
CA PRO A 15 -9.18 5.45 -5.60
C PRO A 15 -10.23 6.40 -4.97
N ASP A 16 -11.16 5.98 -4.09
CA ASP A 16 -12.15 6.91 -3.49
C ASP A 16 -12.71 6.49 -2.10
N LYS A 17 -12.71 7.49 -1.20
CA LYS A 17 -13.61 7.91 -0.10
C LYS A 17 -14.34 6.86 0.77
N ASP A 18 -14.09 6.96 2.08
CA ASP A 18 -14.88 6.41 3.20
C ASP A 18 -14.44 5.07 3.81
N ILE A 19 -13.17 4.69 3.64
CA ILE A 19 -12.52 3.74 4.53
C ILE A 19 -11.63 4.53 5.49
N ASP A 20 -11.71 4.22 6.78
CA ASP A 20 -10.88 4.79 7.84
C ASP A 20 -9.40 4.50 7.51
N GLU A 21 -8.75 5.43 6.79
CA GLU A 21 -7.42 5.28 6.19
C GLU A 21 -6.35 5.31 7.29
N GLY A 22 -6.19 4.17 7.97
CA GLY A 22 -5.10 3.97 8.92
C GLY A 22 -3.74 4.29 8.27
N LEU A 23 -2.93 5.07 8.97
CA LEU A 23 -1.54 5.32 8.58
C LEU A 23 -0.77 4.00 8.67
N GLN A 24 -0.08 3.60 7.60
CA GLN A 24 0.83 2.47 7.67
C GLN A 24 2.09 2.91 8.42
N ASN A 25 2.26 2.43 9.65
CA ASN A 25 3.52 2.57 10.36
C ASN A 25 4.49 1.51 9.87
N PHE A 26 5.70 1.95 9.54
CA PHE A 26 6.79 1.08 9.14
C PHE A 26 7.70 0.86 10.33
N GLU A 27 8.16 -0.38 10.54
CA GLU A 27 9.23 -0.66 11.52
C GLU A 27 10.58 -0.08 11.05
N LEU A 28 10.68 0.21 9.75
CA LEU A 28 11.85 0.80 9.12
C LEU A 28 11.71 2.32 9.04
N LYS A 29 12.82 3.02 9.28
CA LYS A 29 12.84 4.50 9.21
C LYS A 29 12.52 5.03 7.82
N SER A 30 13.12 4.44 6.78
CA SER A 30 12.88 4.85 5.40
C SER A 30 13.04 3.68 4.42
N GLY A 31 12.39 3.80 3.26
CA GLY A 31 12.51 2.79 2.21
C GLY A 31 11.72 3.08 0.94
N LYS A 32 12.02 2.27 -0.07
CA LYS A 32 11.28 2.16 -1.33
C LYS A 32 10.85 0.71 -1.52
N ILE A 33 9.59 0.52 -1.91
CA ILE A 33 9.08 -0.78 -2.35
C ILE A 33 8.42 -0.61 -3.71
N SER A 34 8.85 -1.42 -4.68
CA SER A 34 8.24 -1.47 -6.02
C SER A 34 7.52 -2.80 -6.16
N TYR A 35 6.25 -2.78 -6.53
CA TYR A 35 5.42 -3.97 -6.72
C TYR A 35 4.98 -4.14 -8.17
N LYS A 36 4.84 -5.40 -8.59
CA LYS A 36 4.12 -5.83 -9.77
C LYS A 36 2.76 -6.37 -9.35
N ILE A 37 1.70 -5.97 -10.07
CA ILE A 37 0.33 -6.42 -9.83
C ILE A 37 -0.13 -7.24 -11.04
N GLU A 38 -0.65 -8.44 -10.78
CA GLU A 38 -1.18 -9.39 -11.76
C GLU A 38 -2.57 -9.89 -11.35
N GLY A 39 -3.41 -10.22 -12.33
CA GLY A 39 -4.79 -10.66 -12.11
C GLY A 39 -5.72 -10.05 -13.16
N ARG A 40 -6.95 -9.73 -12.76
CA ARG A 40 -7.95 -9.09 -13.64
C ARG A 40 -7.49 -7.72 -14.17
N LYS A 41 -6.68 -7.02 -13.38
CA LYS A 41 -5.96 -5.82 -13.80
C LYS A 41 -4.47 -6.08 -13.58
N THR A 42 -3.65 -5.61 -14.52
CA THR A 42 -2.21 -5.62 -14.36
C THR A 42 -1.72 -4.20 -14.13
N GLY A 43 -0.60 -4.08 -13.42
CA GLY A 43 -0.11 -2.78 -13.00
C GLY A 43 1.18 -2.83 -12.20
N SER A 44 1.53 -1.70 -11.63
CA SER A 44 2.64 -1.53 -10.72
C SER A 44 2.29 -0.54 -9.63
N GLN A 45 2.92 -0.69 -8.47
CA GLN A 45 2.80 0.23 -7.35
C GLN A 45 4.21 0.57 -6.88
N ILE A 46 4.45 1.83 -6.53
CA ILE A 46 5.69 2.25 -5.86
C ILE A 46 5.28 2.92 -4.56
N ILE A 47 5.87 2.45 -3.47
CA ILE A 47 5.76 3.06 -2.15
C ILE A 47 7.13 3.64 -1.78
N LEU A 48 7.14 4.89 -1.35
CA LEU A 48 8.27 5.58 -0.75
C LEU A 48 7.84 6.05 0.64
N PHE A 49 8.64 5.76 1.66
CA PHE A 49 8.36 6.22 3.02
C PHE A 49 9.62 6.70 3.71
N ASP A 50 9.46 7.71 4.55
CA ASP A 50 10.49 8.26 5.42
C ASP A 50 9.88 8.59 6.79
N ASP A 51 10.74 8.71 7.80
CA ASP A 51 10.37 8.92 9.20
C ASP A 51 9.27 7.96 9.69
N PHE A 52 9.51 6.65 9.48
CA PHE A 52 8.63 5.55 9.88
C PHE A 52 7.22 5.59 9.26
N GLY A 53 7.05 6.31 8.14
CA GLY A 53 5.78 6.49 7.45
C GLY A 53 5.14 7.86 7.66
N SER A 54 5.71 8.72 8.51
CA SER A 54 5.24 10.10 8.69
C SER A 54 5.35 10.94 7.42
N SER A 55 6.27 10.56 6.54
CA SER A 55 6.30 10.98 5.13
C SER A 55 6.07 9.76 4.25
N TYR A 56 5.01 9.77 3.46
CA TYR A 56 4.61 8.66 2.60
C TYR A 56 4.26 9.16 1.22
N TYR A 57 4.66 8.40 0.20
CA TYR A 57 4.29 8.61 -1.18
C TYR A 57 3.99 7.26 -1.82
N GLU A 58 2.82 7.16 -2.42
CA GLU A 58 2.38 5.98 -3.14
C GLU A 58 1.94 6.37 -4.54
N TYR A 59 2.39 5.58 -5.50
CA TYR A 59 2.16 5.77 -6.91
C TYR A 59 1.61 4.48 -7.49
N ASN A 60 0.42 4.55 -8.08
CA ASN A 60 -0.25 3.40 -8.66
C ASN A 60 -0.39 3.56 -10.17
N CYS A 61 -0.03 2.50 -10.90
CA CYS A 61 -0.16 2.40 -12.34
C CYS A 61 -0.94 1.15 -12.72
N THR A 62 -1.71 1.26 -13.79
CA THR A 62 -2.36 0.13 -14.44
C THR A 62 -1.97 0.05 -15.90
N LYS A 63 -1.93 -1.16 -16.46
CA LYS A 63 -1.76 -1.38 -17.90
C LYS A 63 -3.11 -1.51 -18.56
N ILE A 64 -3.43 -0.57 -19.44
CA ILE A 64 -4.63 -0.59 -20.29
C ILE A 64 -4.15 -0.66 -21.74
N LEU A 65 -4.54 -1.72 -22.46
CA LEU A 65 -4.17 -1.93 -23.86
C LEU A 65 -2.65 -1.82 -24.11
N GLY A 66 -1.84 -2.39 -23.22
CA GLY A 66 -0.38 -2.37 -23.30
C GLY A 66 0.28 -1.04 -22.90
N LYS A 67 -0.49 0.03 -22.63
CA LYS A 67 0.02 1.32 -22.16
C LYS A 67 -0.14 1.46 -20.66
N GLU A 68 0.90 1.96 -19.99
CA GLU A 68 0.82 2.31 -18.57
C GLU A 68 0.06 3.62 -18.38
N LYS A 69 -0.87 3.61 -17.43
CA LYS A 69 -1.66 4.77 -17.03
C LYS A 69 -1.59 4.90 -15.52
N ILE A 70 -1.16 6.08 -15.07
CA ILE A 70 -1.16 6.44 -13.65
C ILE A 70 -2.61 6.55 -13.20
N ILE A 71 -2.98 5.83 -12.15
CA ILE A 71 -4.36 5.83 -11.62
C ILE A 71 -4.52 6.76 -10.43
N SER A 72 -3.55 6.79 -9.53
CA SER A 72 -3.58 7.64 -8.34
C SER A 72 -2.17 7.91 -7.84
N ILE A 73 -2.01 9.06 -7.18
CA ILE A 73 -0.86 9.35 -6.35
C ILE A 73 -1.40 9.75 -4.97
N ARG A 74 -0.88 9.12 -3.92
CA ARG A 74 -1.22 9.41 -2.53
C ARG A 74 0.02 9.91 -1.81
N ILE A 75 -0.11 11.02 -1.10
CA ILE A 75 0.98 11.63 -0.33
C ILE A 75 0.48 11.86 1.09
N ILE A 76 1.30 11.52 2.08
CA ILE A 76 1.06 11.85 3.47
C ILE A 76 2.27 12.59 4.02
N VAL A 77 2.03 13.75 4.63
CA VAL A 77 3.06 14.54 5.33
C VAL A 77 2.38 15.25 6.50
N ASN A 78 2.95 15.14 7.71
CA ASN A 78 2.50 15.88 8.89
C ASN A 78 0.97 15.79 9.11
N ASP A 79 0.44 14.56 9.21
CA ASP A 79 -0.99 14.29 9.38
C ASP A 79 -1.90 14.85 8.27
N THR A 80 -1.34 15.24 7.12
CA THR A 80 -2.09 15.69 5.95
C THR A 80 -2.07 14.60 4.89
N LEU A 81 -3.26 14.13 4.51
CA LEU A 81 -3.45 13.27 3.34
C LEU A 81 -3.70 14.12 2.11
N ILE A 82 -3.00 13.79 1.03
CA ILE A 82 -3.17 14.41 -0.28
C ILE A 82 -3.38 13.30 -1.30
N ILE A 83 -4.50 13.36 -2.02
CA ILE A 83 -4.81 12.44 -3.11
C ILE A 83 -4.80 13.25 -4.40
N LEU A 84 -3.98 12.84 -5.35
CA LEU A 84 -3.85 13.47 -6.66
C LEU A 84 -4.49 12.55 -7.70
N ASN A 85 -5.31 13.14 -8.56
CA ASN A 85 -5.95 12.46 -9.68
C ASN A 85 -5.24 12.84 -10.99
N PRO A 86 -4.36 11.98 -11.54
CA PRO A 86 -3.58 12.31 -12.74
C PRO A 86 -4.42 12.54 -13.99
N GLN A 87 -5.66 12.03 -14.04
CA GLN A 87 -6.54 12.14 -15.20
C GLN A 87 -7.25 13.49 -15.26
N THR A 88 -7.56 14.08 -14.10
CA THR A 88 -8.24 15.38 -14.01
C THR A 88 -7.29 16.53 -13.69
N GLY A 89 -6.10 16.23 -13.17
CA GLY A 89 -5.16 17.24 -12.69
C GLY A 89 -5.62 17.91 -11.39
N PHE A 90 -6.58 17.32 -10.67
CA PHE A 90 -7.01 17.82 -9.36
C PHE A 90 -6.32 17.08 -8.22
N ALA A 91 -6.10 17.81 -7.12
CA ALA A 91 -5.64 17.27 -5.86
C ALA A 91 -6.66 17.60 -4.76
N THR A 92 -6.96 16.63 -3.91
CA THR A 92 -7.75 16.83 -2.68
C THR A 92 -6.81 16.77 -1.49
N LYS A 93 -7.00 17.69 -0.54
CA LYS A 93 -6.23 17.74 0.71
C LYS A 93 -7.19 17.56 1.88
N SER A 94 -6.86 16.66 2.80
CA SER A 94 -7.60 16.46 4.05
C SER A 94 -6.63 16.32 5.22
N ILE A 95 -7.06 16.75 6.40
CA ILE A 95 -6.33 16.51 7.65
C ILE A 95 -6.79 15.16 8.19
N ILE A 96 -5.85 14.29 8.53
CA ILE A 96 -6.12 13.04 9.23
C ILE A 96 -6.42 13.39 10.70
N LYS A 97 -7.65 13.82 10.96
CA LYS A 97 -8.12 14.16 12.31
C LYS A 97 -8.52 12.89 13.05
N ASN A 98 -7.62 12.26 13.82
CA ASN A 98 -8.02 11.52 15.03
C ASN A 98 -6.85 11.04 15.90
N ASN A 99 -6.96 11.31 17.20
CA ASN A 99 -6.13 10.75 18.28
C ASN A 99 -6.24 9.21 18.40
N ASN A 100 -7.22 8.59 17.72
CA ASN A 100 -7.40 7.12 17.66
C ASN A 100 -6.73 6.45 16.46
N ILE A 101 -6.31 7.22 15.42
CA ILE A 101 -5.70 6.67 14.20
C ILE A 101 -4.18 6.51 14.36
N LYS A 102 -3.52 7.37 15.17
CA LYS A 102 -2.11 7.20 15.53
C LYS A 102 -1.82 5.86 16.22
N ASN A 103 -2.84 5.27 16.87
CA ASN A 103 -2.77 3.95 17.50
C ASN A 103 -3.28 2.78 16.62
N LYS A 104 -3.74 3.07 15.39
CA LYS A 104 -4.31 2.08 14.49
C LYS A 104 -3.51 1.98 13.20
N SER A 105 -2.19 2.02 13.32
CA SER A 105 -1.36 1.35 12.32
C SER A 105 -1.81 -0.09 12.24
N ILE A 106 -2.19 -0.55 11.06
CA ILE A 106 -2.43 -1.97 10.83
C ILE A 106 -1.05 -2.63 10.83
N LEU A 107 -0.53 -2.87 12.04
CA LEU A 107 0.54 -3.83 12.24
C LEU A 107 -0.05 -5.20 11.95
N ILE A 108 0.65 -5.98 11.14
CA ILE A 108 0.32 -7.36 10.81
C ILE A 108 0.76 -8.20 11.99
N THR A 109 -0.02 -8.15 13.07
CA THR A 109 0.26 -8.90 14.28
C THR A 109 -0.17 -10.37 14.13
N PRO A 110 0.40 -11.28 14.94
CA PRO A 110 -0.08 -12.66 14.99
C PRO A 110 -1.58 -12.77 15.27
N GLU A 111 -2.15 -11.90 16.11
CA GLU A 111 -3.59 -11.89 16.38
C GLU A 111 -4.40 -11.52 15.13
N LEU A 112 -3.95 -10.54 14.35
CA LEU A 112 -4.61 -10.16 13.11
C LEU A 112 -4.55 -11.29 12.08
N LEU A 113 -3.38 -11.92 11.92
CA LEU A 113 -3.21 -13.08 11.03
C LEU A 113 -4.11 -14.25 11.44
N ASN A 114 -4.18 -14.54 12.74
CA ASN A 114 -5.04 -15.60 13.27
C ASN A 114 -6.53 -15.28 13.08
N LEU A 115 -6.95 -14.01 13.30
CA LEU A 115 -8.32 -13.55 13.02
C LEU A 115 -8.70 -13.77 11.54
N MET A 116 -7.72 -13.61 10.65
CA MET A 116 -7.86 -13.85 9.21
C MET A 116 -7.65 -15.32 8.81
N LYS A 117 -7.43 -16.23 9.78
CA LYS A 117 -7.15 -17.66 9.58
C LYS A 117 -5.90 -17.94 8.74
N TYR A 118 -4.94 -17.01 8.74
CA TYR A 118 -3.62 -17.26 8.17
C TYR A 118 -2.78 -18.06 9.16
N ILE A 119 -2.20 -19.15 8.67
CA ILE A 119 -1.24 -19.97 9.41
C ILE A 119 0.14 -19.83 8.77
N LYS A 120 1.19 -19.81 9.58
CA LYS A 120 2.56 -19.81 9.06
C LYS A 120 2.83 -21.17 8.41
N THR A 121 3.18 -21.18 7.13
CA THR A 121 3.42 -22.39 6.33
C THR A 121 4.87 -22.58 5.93
N GLY A 122 5.73 -21.56 6.13
CA GLY A 122 7.15 -21.68 5.87
C GLY A 122 7.84 -20.32 5.76
N ASN A 123 8.90 -20.28 4.95
CA ASN A 123 9.59 -19.06 4.58
C ASN A 123 9.78 -19.01 3.06
N GLU A 124 9.83 -17.81 2.48
CA GLU A 124 10.05 -17.58 1.06
C GLU A 124 10.97 -16.38 0.87
N VAL A 125 11.89 -16.43 -0.11
CA VAL A 125 12.73 -15.27 -0.44
C VAL A 125 12.00 -14.40 -1.47
N VAL A 126 11.73 -13.14 -1.12
CA VAL A 126 11.09 -12.15 -2.00
C VAL A 126 11.94 -10.88 -2.01
N SER A 127 12.25 -10.33 -3.18
CA SER A 127 13.09 -9.12 -3.32
C SER A 127 14.42 -9.20 -2.54
N GLY A 128 15.02 -10.39 -2.44
CA GLY A 128 16.30 -10.60 -1.77
C GLY A 128 16.25 -10.71 -0.25
N VAL A 129 15.07 -10.68 0.39
CA VAL A 129 14.91 -10.89 1.83
C VAL A 129 14.10 -12.15 2.12
N LEU A 130 14.38 -12.81 3.25
CA LEU A 130 13.65 -14.00 3.70
C LEU A 130 12.39 -13.57 4.45
N CYS A 131 11.23 -13.82 3.87
CA CYS A 131 9.92 -13.55 4.45
C CYS A 131 9.37 -14.76 5.18
N GLU A 132 8.55 -14.52 6.19
CA GLU A 132 7.65 -15.53 6.76
C GLU A 132 6.46 -15.71 5.82
N LYS A 133 6.23 -16.96 5.39
CA LYS A 133 5.12 -17.31 4.50
C LYS A 133 3.93 -17.76 5.32
N TYR A 134 2.77 -17.19 5.01
CA TYR A 134 1.48 -17.52 5.60
C TYR A 134 0.48 -17.92 4.52
N SER A 135 -0.40 -18.86 4.86
CA SER A 135 -1.47 -19.33 3.98
C SER A 135 -2.81 -19.39 4.71
N SER A 136 -3.89 -19.12 4.00
CA SER A 136 -5.29 -19.31 4.43
C SER A 136 -6.11 -19.80 3.23
N GLU A 137 -7.40 -20.09 3.44
CA GLU A 137 -8.33 -20.33 2.32
C GLU A 137 -8.43 -19.11 1.37
N GLY A 138 -8.19 -17.90 1.89
CA GLY A 138 -8.25 -16.66 1.13
C GLY A 138 -7.02 -16.39 0.25
N GLY A 139 -5.93 -17.13 0.46
CA GLY A 139 -4.69 -17.00 -0.31
C GLY A 139 -3.42 -17.04 0.53
N GLU A 140 -2.36 -16.39 0.04
CA GLU A 140 -1.01 -16.44 0.62
C GLU A 140 -0.44 -15.04 0.87
N LEU A 141 0.39 -14.91 1.91
CA LEU A 141 1.14 -13.70 2.24
C LEU A 141 2.61 -14.06 2.51
N CYS A 142 3.53 -13.22 2.08
CA CYS A 142 4.92 -13.23 2.53
C CYS A 142 5.21 -11.92 3.24
N ILE A 143 5.56 -12.00 4.52
CA ILE A 143 5.72 -10.85 5.40
C ILE A 143 7.18 -10.77 5.87
N TRP A 144 7.75 -9.58 5.84
CA TRP A 144 9.09 -9.29 6.36
C TRP A 144 9.09 -7.92 7.05
N ASN A 145 9.51 -7.84 8.32
CA ASN A 145 9.50 -6.59 9.12
C ASN A 145 8.17 -5.81 8.98
N ASN A 146 7.06 -6.52 9.16
CA ASN A 146 5.71 -5.98 9.04
C ASN A 146 5.35 -5.41 7.64
N LEU A 147 6.12 -5.75 6.60
CA LEU A 147 5.84 -5.43 5.19
C LEU A 147 5.33 -6.68 4.46
N ILE A 148 4.21 -6.55 3.74
CA ILE A 148 3.74 -7.58 2.82
C ILE A 148 4.50 -7.45 1.52
N LEU A 149 5.51 -8.28 1.32
CA LEU A 149 6.31 -8.24 0.08
C LEU A 149 5.70 -9.07 -1.03
N LYS A 150 4.83 -10.02 -0.69
CA LYS A 150 4.05 -10.78 -1.67
C LYS A 150 2.69 -11.10 -1.08
N SER A 151 1.65 -10.96 -1.90
CA SER A 151 0.32 -11.43 -1.59
C SER A 151 -0.29 -12.12 -2.81
N GLU A 152 -1.03 -13.17 -2.54
CA GLU A 152 -1.93 -13.80 -3.48
C GLU A 152 -3.28 -13.87 -2.82
N VAL A 153 -4.30 -13.28 -3.44
CA VAL A 153 -5.63 -13.21 -2.87
C VAL A 153 -6.64 -13.73 -3.87
N ASN A 154 -7.49 -14.65 -3.42
CA ASN A 154 -8.57 -15.23 -4.21
C ASN A 154 -9.90 -14.61 -3.77
N VAL A 155 -10.52 -13.82 -4.66
CA VAL A 155 -11.85 -13.22 -4.44
C VAL A 155 -12.76 -13.61 -5.59
N MET A 156 -13.86 -14.31 -5.30
CA MET A 156 -14.90 -14.66 -6.28
C MET A 156 -14.31 -15.25 -7.58
N ASN A 157 -13.48 -16.30 -7.46
CA ASN A 157 -12.76 -16.96 -8.56
C ASN A 157 -11.76 -16.08 -9.33
N THR A 158 -11.46 -14.88 -8.84
CA THR A 158 -10.39 -14.04 -9.38
C THR A 158 -9.19 -14.09 -8.46
N LYS A 159 -8.06 -14.54 -9.02
CA LYS A 159 -6.76 -14.51 -8.36
C LYS A 159 -6.06 -13.19 -8.67
N THR A 160 -5.70 -12.45 -7.63
CA THR A 160 -4.86 -11.24 -7.72
C THR A 160 -3.55 -11.53 -7.02
N LYS A 161 -2.43 -11.28 -7.70
CA LYS A 161 -1.09 -11.44 -7.17
C LYS A 161 -0.39 -10.09 -7.14
N ILE A 162 0.20 -9.76 -6.00
CA ILE A 162 1.01 -8.57 -5.81
C ILE A 162 2.36 -9.07 -5.29
N GLU A 163 3.45 -8.70 -5.96
CA GLU A 163 4.78 -9.14 -5.58
C GLU A 163 5.77 -8.00 -5.71
N SER A 164 6.55 -7.78 -4.66
CA SER A 164 7.63 -6.82 -4.64
C SER A 164 8.71 -7.27 -5.62
N THR A 165 9.05 -6.38 -6.54
CA THR A 165 10.15 -6.53 -7.49
C THR A 165 11.43 -5.87 -6.98
N GLU A 166 11.31 -4.94 -6.03
CA GLU A 166 12.44 -4.21 -5.46
C GLU A 166 12.09 -3.71 -4.06
N LEU A 167 13.03 -3.89 -3.13
CA LEU A 167 12.98 -3.37 -1.78
C LEU A 167 14.31 -2.71 -1.45
N LEU A 168 14.29 -1.42 -1.16
CA LEU A 168 15.46 -0.67 -0.70
C LEU A 168 15.14 -0.06 0.67
N THR A 169 16.01 -0.25 1.65
CA THR A 169 15.80 0.21 3.03
C THR A 169 16.90 1.20 3.43
N GLY A 170 16.59 2.12 4.34
CA GLY A 170 17.57 3.10 4.85
C GLY A 170 18.04 4.12 3.81
N ILE A 171 17.33 4.25 2.69
CA ILE A 171 17.67 5.20 1.63
C ILE A 171 17.23 6.63 2.00
N LEU A 172 17.95 7.62 1.47
CA LEU A 172 17.52 9.02 1.56
C LEU A 172 16.48 9.30 0.48
N ILE A 173 15.29 9.76 0.88
CA ILE A 173 14.22 10.12 -0.05
C ILE A 173 14.18 11.63 -0.23
N PRO A 174 14.25 12.16 -1.47
CA PRO A 174 14.16 13.59 -1.70
C PRO A 174 12.84 14.15 -1.18
N LYS A 175 12.89 15.18 -0.32
CA LYS A 175 11.69 15.84 0.25
C LYS A 175 10.72 16.37 -0.82
N SER A 176 11.19 16.60 -2.05
CA SER A 176 10.36 16.99 -3.18
C SER A 176 9.34 15.92 -3.59
N LYS A 177 9.59 14.64 -3.30
CA LYS A 177 8.63 13.55 -3.55
C LYS A 177 7.36 13.67 -2.72
N PHE A 178 7.47 14.27 -1.54
CA PHE A 178 6.33 14.45 -0.63
C PHE A 178 5.62 15.79 -0.81
N LYS A 179 5.81 16.48 -1.93
CA LYS A 179 5.14 17.74 -2.27
C LYS A 179 4.15 17.53 -3.41
N ILE A 180 3.10 18.36 -3.43
CA ILE A 180 2.17 18.41 -4.56
C ILE A 180 2.92 18.98 -5.77
N PRO A 181 2.94 18.30 -6.93
CA PRO A 181 3.51 18.85 -8.15
C PRO A 181 2.73 20.07 -8.64
N ASN A 182 3.43 21.05 -9.24
CA ASN A 182 2.87 22.34 -9.63
C ASN A 182 1.72 22.27 -10.65
N ASN A 183 1.57 21.15 -11.37
CA ASN A 183 0.54 20.96 -12.39
C ASN A 183 -0.83 20.52 -11.83
N TYR A 184 -0.97 20.37 -10.51
CA TYR A 184 -2.24 19.98 -9.89
C TYR A 184 -2.99 21.16 -9.28
N LYS A 185 -4.30 21.24 -9.52
CA LYS A 185 -5.20 22.21 -8.90
C LYS A 185 -5.78 21.65 -7.61
N ILE A 186 -5.59 22.36 -6.50
CA ILE A 186 -6.10 21.92 -5.19
C ILE A 186 -7.60 22.26 -5.09
N ILE A 187 -8.41 21.26 -4.76
CA ILE A 187 -9.81 21.40 -4.36
C ILE A 187 -9.85 21.14 -2.86
N ASN A 188 -10.15 22.18 -2.07
CA ASN A 188 -10.36 22.01 -0.64
C ASN A 188 -11.72 21.33 -0.42
N LYS A 189 -11.74 20.27 0.38
CA LYS A 189 -12.97 19.62 0.86
C LYS A 189 -13.13 19.88 2.35
#